data_AF-A0A3N0HXE8-F1
#
_entry.id   AF-A0A3N0HXE8-F1
#
_cell.length_a   1.000
_cell.length_b   1.000
_cell.length_c   1.000
_cell.angle_alpha   90.00
_cell.angle_beta   90.00
_cell.angle_gamma   90.00
#
_symmetry.space_group_name_H-M   'P 1'
#
loop_
_entity.id
_entity.type
_entity.pdbx_description
1 polymer ?
#
loop_
_entity_poly.entity_id
_entity_poly.type
_entity_poly.pdbx_seq_one_letter_code
_entity_poly.pdbx_strand_id
1 'polypeptide(L)'
;MAYKNIKITKGSAGFGGPLIIEPNEHKNKVLCVTGQQISPVAQKIAEMTGCELVDGFKTTVPDDEVAVAVVNCGGTARCGVYPKKRIMTVNVE
;
A
#
# COMPACT_ATOMS: atom_id res chain seq x y z
N MET A 1 14.90 -2.90 13.53
CA MET A 1 13.77 -3.80 13.22
C MET A 1 14.01 -4.39 11.85
N ALA A 2 13.82 -5.69 11.64
CA ALA A 2 14.05 -6.30 10.33
C ALA A 2 12.76 -6.24 9.50
N TYR A 3 12.74 -5.40 8.46
CA TYR A 3 11.65 -5.38 7.49
C TYR A 3 11.69 -6.65 6.64
N LYS A 4 10.51 -7.16 6.28
CA LYS A 4 10.38 -8.34 5.42
C LYS A 4 9.85 -7.94 4.06
N ASN A 5 10.52 -8.44 3.03
CA ASN A 5 10.05 -8.28 1.66
C ASN A 5 8.87 -9.23 1.44
N ILE A 6 7.80 -8.71 0.83
CA ILE A 6 6.63 -9.51 0.48
C ILE A 6 6.34 -9.37 -1.01
N LYS A 7 5.78 -10.44 -1.58
CA LYS A 7 5.33 -10.47 -2.96
C LYS A 7 3.82 -10.59 -2.98
N ILE A 8 3.15 -9.58 -3.51
CA ILE A 8 1.70 -9.59 -3.72
C ILE A 8 1.45 -10.01 -5.15
N THR A 9 0.58 -10.99 -5.34
CA THR A 9 0.10 -11.40 -6.67
C THR A 9 -1.37 -11.05 -6.80
N LYS A 10 -1.77 -10.69 -8.01
CA LYS A 10 -3.17 -10.40 -8.30
C LYS A 10 -4.05 -11.65 -8.12
N GLY A 11 -5.29 -11.45 -7.71
CA GLY A 11 -6.31 -12.50 -7.70
C GLY A 11 -6.76 -12.89 -9.12
N SER A 12 -7.68 -13.84 -9.21
CA SER A 12 -8.18 -14.43 -10.45
C SER A 12 -8.69 -13.39 -11.48
N ALA A 13 -9.40 -12.36 -11.00
CA ALA A 13 -9.93 -11.26 -11.82
C ALA A 13 -9.10 -9.96 -11.71
N GLY A 14 -7.98 -9.97 -10.97
CA GLY A 14 -7.15 -8.79 -10.80
C GLY A 14 -6.36 -8.44 -12.06
N PHE A 15 -5.78 -7.24 -12.06
CA PHE A 15 -4.88 -6.74 -13.09
C PHE A 15 -3.57 -6.25 -12.45
N GLY A 16 -2.44 -6.41 -13.15
CA GLY A 16 -1.10 -6.09 -12.64
C GLY A 16 -0.26 -7.31 -12.23
N GLY A 17 1.04 -7.25 -12.50
CA GLY A 17 2.01 -8.29 -12.18
C GLY A 17 2.63 -8.11 -10.79
N PRO A 18 3.38 -9.10 -10.29
CA PRO A 18 3.65 -9.21 -8.86
C PRO A 18 4.27 -7.94 -8.29
N LEU A 19 3.59 -7.37 -7.30
CA LEU A 19 4.06 -6.22 -6.56
C LEU A 19 5.05 -6.72 -5.51
N ILE A 20 6.33 -6.37 -5.67
CA ILE A 20 7.36 -6.72 -4.70
C ILE A 20 7.53 -5.52 -3.79
N ILE A 21 7.09 -5.66 -2.55
CA ILE A 21 7.24 -4.62 -1.53
C ILE A 21 8.52 -4.92 -0.77
N GLU A 22 9.47 -4.00 -0.84
CA GLU A 22 10.77 -4.08 -0.18
C GLU A 22 10.89 -2.90 0.79
N PRO A 23 10.31 -3.02 2.00
CA PRO A 23 10.35 -1.94 2.96
C PRO A 23 11.76 -1.77 3.53
N ASN A 24 12.10 -0.54 3.86
CA ASN A 24 13.36 -0.18 4.48
C ASN A 24 13.14 0.92 5.52
N GLU A 25 14.19 1.37 6.20
CA GLU A 25 14.06 2.36 7.28
C GLU A 25 13.43 3.69 6.86
N HIS A 26 13.54 4.05 5.58
CA HIS A 26 12.91 5.23 5.00
C HIS A 26 11.51 4.94 4.46
N LYS A 27 11.34 3.81 3.76
CA LYS A 27 10.09 3.34 3.15
C LYS A 27 9.46 2.23 3.99
N ASN A 28 8.90 2.60 5.13
CA ASN A 28 8.33 1.68 6.10
C ASN A 28 6.85 1.92 6.38
N LYS A 29 6.15 2.72 5.56
CA LYS A 29 4.75 3.05 5.81
C LYS A 29 3.79 2.37 4.82
N VAL A 30 2.77 1.72 5.35
CA VAL A 30 1.65 1.16 4.59
C VAL A 30 0.50 2.15 4.69
N LEU A 31 0.22 2.86 3.60
CA LEU A 31 -0.82 3.87 3.57
C LEU A 31 -2.16 3.23 3.21
N CYS A 32 -3.14 3.30 4.10
CA CYS A 32 -4.48 2.77 3.88
C CYS A 32 -5.45 3.89 3.49
N VAL A 33 -6.01 3.83 2.28
CA VAL A 33 -6.96 4.80 1.72
C VAL A 33 -8.17 4.04 1.19
N THR A 34 -8.84 3.33 2.09
CA THR A 34 -9.99 2.45 1.79
C THR A 34 -11.32 2.98 2.34
N GLY A 35 -11.37 4.21 2.86
CA GLY A 35 -12.56 4.85 3.43
C GLY A 35 -12.55 4.88 4.96
N GLN A 36 -13.71 4.63 5.60
CA GLN A 36 -13.91 4.83 7.05
C GLN A 36 -13.11 3.87 7.95
N GLN A 37 -12.63 2.76 7.42
CA GLN A 37 -11.94 1.73 8.20
C GLN A 37 -10.71 1.20 7.46
N ILE A 38 -9.72 0.82 8.26
CA ILE A 38 -8.49 0.20 7.78
C ILE A 38 -8.83 -1.16 7.17
N SER A 39 -8.43 -1.36 5.92
CA SER A 39 -8.66 -2.64 5.22
C SER A 39 -7.87 -3.79 5.90
N PRO A 40 -8.47 -4.99 6.00
CA PRO A 40 -7.75 -6.17 6.50
C PRO A 40 -6.52 -6.51 5.65
N VAL A 41 -6.51 -6.14 4.37
CA VAL A 41 -5.34 -6.31 3.49
C VAL A 41 -4.20 -5.39 3.93
N ALA A 42 -4.48 -4.15 4.30
CA ALA A 42 -3.46 -3.21 4.76
C ALA A 42 -2.87 -3.63 6.10
N GLN A 43 -3.71 -4.12 7.03
CA GLN A 43 -3.25 -4.70 8.30
C GLN A 43 -2.32 -5.89 8.07
N LYS A 44 -2.74 -6.82 7.20
CA LYS A 44 -1.94 -8.02 6.90
C LYS A 44 -0.62 -7.68 6.24
N ILE A 45 -0.59 -6.69 5.34
CA ILE A 45 0.67 -6.23 4.74
C ILE A 45 1.59 -5.67 5.82
N ALA A 46 1.10 -4.74 6.65
CA ALA A 46 1.89 -4.13 7.72
C ALA A 46 2.45 -5.16 8.71
N GLU A 47 1.64 -6.13 9.11
CA GLU A 47 2.05 -7.24 9.98
C GLU A 47 3.12 -8.12 9.32
N MET A 48 2.94 -8.47 8.05
CA MET A 48 3.89 -9.32 7.33
C MET A 48 5.22 -8.61 7.06
N THR A 49 5.20 -7.32 6.74
CA THR A 49 6.39 -6.53 6.41
C THR A 49 7.08 -5.95 7.62
N GLY A 50 6.38 -5.82 8.76
CA GLY A 50 6.83 -5.05 9.92
C GLY A 50 6.74 -3.53 9.72
N CYS A 51 5.92 -3.09 8.76
CA CYS A 51 5.73 -1.66 8.46
C CYS A 51 4.73 -1.00 9.41
N GLU A 52 4.81 0.32 9.53
CA GLU A 52 3.81 1.12 10.20
C GLU A 52 2.56 1.26 9.32
N LEU A 53 1.39 0.94 9.88
CA LEU A 53 0.12 1.10 9.20
C LEU A 53 -0.44 2.49 9.46
N VAL A 54 -0.65 3.25 8.38
CA VAL A 54 -1.06 4.65 8.43
C VAL A 54 -2.40 4.81 7.73
N ASP A 55 -3.35 5.45 8.41
CA ASP A 55 -4.66 5.81 7.84
C ASP A 55 -4.53 7.12 7.05
N GLY A 56 -4.56 7.03 5.72
CA GLY A 56 -4.40 8.16 4.81
C GLY A 56 -5.58 9.14 4.80
N PHE A 57 -6.70 8.81 5.44
CA PHE A 57 -7.80 9.74 5.65
C PHE A 57 -7.64 10.57 6.93
N LYS A 58 -6.95 10.02 7.93
CA LYS A 58 -6.73 10.70 9.23
C LYS A 58 -5.43 11.48 9.28
N THR A 59 -4.40 10.99 8.61
CA THR A 59 -3.07 11.59 8.60
C THR A 59 -2.47 11.50 7.21
N THR A 60 -1.47 12.33 6.95
CA THR A 60 -0.70 12.33 5.70
C THR A 60 0.76 12.11 6.04
N VAL A 61 1.44 11.32 5.20
CA VAL A 61 2.87 11.05 5.32
C VAL A 61 3.56 11.39 4.00
N PRO A 62 4.86 11.70 4.02
CA PRO A 62 5.62 11.94 2.81
C PRO A 62 5.54 10.75 1.85
N ASP A 63 5.36 11.04 0.56
CA ASP A 63 5.21 10.03 -0.50
C ASP A 63 6.42 9.09 -0.59
N ASP A 64 7.60 9.60 -0.25
CA ASP A 64 8.89 8.92 -0.24
C ASP A 64 9.07 7.96 0.95
N GLU A 65 8.20 8.04 1.97
CA GLU A 65 8.16 7.09 3.09
C GLU A 65 7.14 5.96 2.89
N VAL A 66 6.27 6.10 1.88
CA VAL A 66 5.23 5.10 1.58
C VAL A 66 5.83 3.91 0.85
N ALA A 67 5.83 2.76 1.52
CA ALA A 67 6.20 1.49 0.92
C ALA A 67 5.11 1.00 -0.05
N VAL A 68 3.84 1.09 0.37
CA VAL A 68 2.69 0.71 -0.44
C VAL A 68 1.44 1.47 -0.01
N ALA A 69 0.60 1.84 -0.97
CA ALA A 69 -0.73 2.39 -0.74
C ALA A 69 -1.80 1.32 -1.02
N VAL A 70 -2.70 1.10 -0.08
CA VAL A 70 -3.86 0.21 -0.21
C VAL A 70 -5.10 1.07 -0.44
N VAL A 71 -5.78 0.87 -1.56
CA VAL A 71 -6.90 1.70 -2.00
C VAL A 71 -8.13 0.86 -2.33
N ASN A 72 -9.32 1.42 -2.17
CA ASN A 72 -10.58 0.78 -2.58
C ASN A 72 -11.29 1.53 -3.72
N CYS A 73 -10.55 2.25 -4.55
CA CYS A 73 -11.16 2.96 -5.66
C CYS A 73 -10.32 2.77 -6.92
N GLY A 74 -10.93 2.17 -7.93
CA GLY A 74 -10.34 2.05 -9.27
C GLY A 74 -10.17 3.37 -10.04
N GLY A 75 -10.54 4.51 -9.46
CA GLY A 75 -10.53 5.83 -10.09
C GLY A 75 -9.18 6.58 -10.04
N THR A 76 -9.24 7.89 -9.79
CA THR A 76 -8.12 8.85 -9.94
C THR A 76 -6.87 8.51 -9.11
N ALA A 77 -7.05 7.92 -7.93
CA ALA A 77 -5.94 7.54 -7.05
C ALA A 77 -5.09 6.42 -7.66
N ARG A 78 -5.73 5.34 -8.14
CA ARG A 78 -5.09 4.16 -8.74
C ARG A 78 -4.54 4.45 -10.15
N CYS A 79 -5.26 5.23 -10.95
CA CYS A 79 -4.91 5.47 -12.36
C CYS A 79 -4.07 6.74 -12.60
N GLY A 80 -3.97 7.65 -11.62
CA GLY A 80 -3.36 8.97 -11.81
C GLY A 80 -2.28 9.31 -10.78
N VAL A 81 -2.66 9.47 -9.52
CA VAL A 81 -1.81 10.12 -8.50
C VAL A 81 -0.66 9.22 -8.05
N TYR A 82 -0.95 7.99 -7.62
CA TYR A 82 0.07 7.09 -7.08
C TYR A 82 1.08 6.56 -8.12
N PRO A 83 0.67 6.22 -9.36
CA PRO A 83 1.62 5.88 -10.41
C PRO A 83 2.60 7.02 -10.72
N LYS A 84 2.13 8.28 -10.78
CA LYS A 84 2.99 9.46 -10.99
C LYS A 84 3.98 9.68 -9.86
N LYS A 85 3.56 9.38 -8.62
CA LYS A 85 4.41 9.42 -7.42
C LYS A 85 5.31 8.19 -7.25
N ARG A 86 5.24 7.22 -8.18
CA ARG A 86 5.92 5.91 -8.11
C ARG A 86 5.63 5.13 -6.82
N ILE A 87 4.42 5.32 -6.27
CA ILE A 87 3.96 4.59 -5.10
C ILE A 87 3.30 3.30 -5.55
N MET A 88 3.77 2.19 -5.00
CA MET A 88 3.19 0.88 -5.22
C MET A 88 1.75 0.86 -4.68
N THR A 89 0.78 0.45 -5.49
CA THR A 89 -0.64 0.52 -5.14
C THR A 89 -1.29 -0.85 -5.18
N VAL A 90 -1.98 -1.22 -4.11
CA VAL A 90 -2.80 -2.44 -3.99
C VAL A 90 -4.26 -2.04 -3.96
N ASN A 91 -5.01 -2.44 -4.98
CA ASN A 91 -6.47 -2.27 -4.97
C ASN A 91 -7.13 -3.45 -4.26
N VAL A 92 -8.08 -3.17 -3.38
CA VAL A 92 -8.85 -4.21 -2.65
C VAL A 92 -10.26 -4.43 -3.20
N GLU A 93 -10.64 -3.70 -4.25
CA GLU A 93 -11.83 -3.99 -5.08
C GLU A 93 -11.49 -4.91 -6.26
#